data_AF-A0A257LKX5-F1
#
_entry.id   AF-A0A257LKX5-F1
#
_cell.length_a   1.000
_cell.length_b   1.000
_cell.length_c   1.000
_cell.angle_alpha   90.00
_cell.angle_beta   90.00
_cell.angle_gamma   90.00
#
_symmetry.space_group_name_H-M   'P 1'
#
loop_
_entity.id
_entity.type
_entity.pdbx_description
1 polymer ?
#
loop_
_entity_poly.entity_id
_entity_poly.type
_entity_poly.pdbx_seq_one_letter_code
_entity_poly.pdbx_strand_id
1 'polypeptide(L)'
;MTAPTVSPTRPVPAAPRAPRPSRAKVPALPPLDALDRTHQRMMEVLVALKHLVEHLADQGVDNVARREAKTICGFFANTARQHHADEEALVFPALVRGADPILVQHVLRLQQDHGWLEEDWLELAPQLHAVAEGYSWYELDTLRHGVGVFTALYHEHIALEESLIYPEARRQLAHEAAARQQRLVDQGTAGSPDAG
;
A
#
# COMPACT_ATOMS: atom_id res chain seq x y z
N MET A 1 -64.61 30.49 53.64
CA MET A 1 -64.21 29.48 52.64
C MET A 1 -63.27 30.16 51.65
N THR A 2 -61.96 29.99 51.83
CA THR A 2 -60.91 30.60 51.00
C THR A 2 -60.15 29.47 50.30
N ALA A 3 -60.09 29.52 48.97
CA ALA A 3 -59.43 28.53 48.14
C ALA A 3 -57.90 28.72 48.13
N PRO A 4 -57.08 27.65 48.07
CA PRO A 4 -55.64 27.78 47.89
C PRO A 4 -55.27 27.88 46.40
N THR A 5 -54.39 28.84 46.13
CA THR A 5 -53.74 29.12 44.84
C THR A 5 -52.66 28.09 44.53
N VAL A 6 -52.69 27.49 43.34
CA VAL A 6 -51.59 26.66 42.80
C VAL A 6 -50.74 27.53 41.88
N SER A 7 -49.42 27.59 42.15
CA SER A 7 -48.44 28.30 41.31
C SER A 7 -47.85 27.38 40.24
N PRO A 8 -47.52 27.88 39.03
CA PRO A 8 -47.00 27.07 37.93
C PRO A 8 -45.51 26.74 38.11
N THR A 9 -45.14 25.52 37.75
CA THR A 9 -43.77 24.99 37.76
C THR A 9 -42.95 25.55 36.57
N ARG A 10 -41.73 26.00 36.86
CA ARG A 10 -40.78 26.56 35.87
C ARG A 10 -40.07 25.42 35.10
N PRO A 11 -39.86 25.50 33.78
CA PRO A 11 -39.11 24.49 33.04
C PRO A 11 -37.61 24.54 33.38
N VAL A 12 -37.00 23.36 33.45
CA VAL A 12 -35.56 23.16 33.69
C VAL A 12 -34.80 23.36 32.37
N PRO A 13 -33.68 24.10 32.34
CA PRO A 13 -32.91 24.29 31.11
C PRO A 13 -32.23 22.99 30.66
N ALA A 14 -32.31 22.71 29.36
CA ALA A 14 -31.64 21.56 28.74
C ALA A 14 -30.11 21.73 28.78
N ALA A 15 -29.40 20.66 29.14
CA ALA A 15 -27.95 20.63 29.19
C ALA A 15 -27.32 20.81 27.79
N PRO A 16 -26.16 21.47 27.69
CA PRO A 16 -25.49 21.69 26.42
C PRO A 16 -25.00 20.37 25.81
N ARG A 17 -25.28 20.19 24.53
CA ARG A 17 -24.91 19.01 23.75
C ARG A 17 -23.39 18.96 23.55
N ALA A 18 -22.78 17.81 23.85
CA ALA A 18 -21.34 17.61 23.71
C ALA A 18 -20.85 17.91 22.27
N PRO A 19 -19.65 18.48 22.10
CA PRO A 19 -19.09 18.79 20.79
C PRO A 19 -18.84 17.51 20.00
N ARG A 20 -19.17 17.55 18.69
CA ARG A 20 -18.91 16.42 17.78
C ARG A 20 -17.40 16.23 17.63
N PRO A 21 -16.92 14.97 17.56
CA PRO A 21 -15.50 14.70 17.38
C PRO A 21 -15.00 15.33 16.07
N SER A 22 -13.85 15.99 16.14
CA SER A 22 -13.18 16.57 14.99
C SER A 22 -12.86 15.48 13.97
N ARG A 23 -13.29 15.67 12.72
CA ARG A 23 -12.93 14.77 11.62
C ARG A 23 -11.41 14.78 11.44
N ALA A 24 -10.79 13.61 11.46
CA ALA A 24 -9.35 13.49 11.27
C ALA A 24 -8.92 14.19 9.96
N LYS A 25 -7.82 14.95 10.03
CA LYS A 25 -7.19 15.59 8.86
C LYS A 25 -6.84 14.48 7.87
N VAL A 26 -7.32 14.62 6.63
CA VAL A 26 -6.82 13.83 5.50
C VAL A 26 -5.32 14.13 5.41
N PRO A 27 -4.42 13.16 5.57
CA PRO A 27 -3.02 13.49 5.64
C PRO A 27 -2.54 13.88 4.24
N ALA A 28 -1.79 14.98 4.18
CA ALA A 28 -1.14 15.42 2.94
C ALA A 28 0.03 14.47 2.65
N LEU A 29 -0.16 13.55 1.69
CA LEU A 29 0.80 12.54 1.19
C LEU A 29 1.46 11.63 2.26
N PRO A 30 0.81 10.51 2.65
CA PRO A 30 1.58 9.38 3.21
C PRO A 30 1.47 7.93 2.69
N PRO A 31 0.51 7.44 1.88
CA PRO A 31 0.58 6.06 1.34
C PRO A 31 1.49 5.92 0.12
N LEU A 32 1.25 6.68 -0.96
CA LEU A 32 1.90 6.46 -2.25
C LEU A 32 3.41 6.74 -2.24
N ASP A 33 3.86 7.78 -1.54
CA ASP A 33 5.30 8.08 -1.45
C ASP A 33 6.07 7.01 -0.66
N ALA A 34 5.40 6.30 0.25
CA ALA A 34 5.99 5.15 0.94
C ALA A 34 6.11 3.94 0.01
N LEU A 35 5.10 3.73 -0.85
CA LEU A 35 5.13 2.68 -1.86
C LEU A 35 6.22 2.94 -2.91
N ASP A 36 6.38 4.18 -3.40
CA ASP A 36 7.49 4.57 -4.30
C ASP A 36 8.87 4.24 -3.72
N ARG A 37 9.07 4.50 -2.42
CA ARG A 37 10.33 4.15 -1.75
C ARG A 37 10.51 2.63 -1.65
N THR A 38 9.43 1.88 -1.50
CA THR A 38 9.50 0.41 -1.51
C THR A 38 9.86 -0.11 -2.89
N HIS A 39 9.36 0.47 -3.99
CA HIS A 39 9.81 0.14 -5.35
C HIS A 39 11.31 0.35 -5.52
N GLN A 40 11.82 1.53 -5.13
CA GLN A 40 13.26 1.82 -5.20
C GLN A 40 14.07 0.75 -4.44
N ARG A 41 13.63 0.38 -3.24
CA ARG A 41 14.29 -0.66 -2.46
C ARG A 41 14.17 -2.05 -3.11
N MET A 42 13.03 -2.36 -3.71
CA MET A 42 12.80 -3.62 -4.40
C MET A 42 13.75 -3.79 -5.60
N MET A 43 13.96 -2.72 -6.37
CA MET A 43 14.95 -2.69 -7.45
C MET A 43 16.36 -3.01 -6.97
N GLU A 44 16.78 -2.43 -5.84
CA GLU A 44 18.09 -2.72 -5.23
C GLU A 44 18.20 -4.19 -4.79
N VAL A 45 17.13 -4.75 -4.21
CA VAL A 45 17.11 -6.13 -3.73
C VAL A 45 17.11 -7.13 -4.90
N LEU A 46 16.46 -6.81 -6.03
CA LEU A 46 16.53 -7.64 -7.25
C LEU A 46 17.94 -7.68 -7.83
N VAL A 47 18.65 -6.54 -7.83
CA VAL A 47 20.07 -6.50 -8.22
C VAL A 47 20.93 -7.35 -7.27
N ALA A 48 20.71 -7.23 -5.96
CA ALA A 48 21.41 -8.06 -4.97
C ALA A 48 21.12 -9.56 -5.15
N LEU A 49 19.88 -9.93 -5.46
CA LEU A 49 19.49 -11.32 -5.72
C LEU A 49 20.22 -11.88 -6.95
N LYS A 50 20.33 -11.09 -8.03
CA LYS A 50 21.11 -11.50 -9.20
C LYS A 50 22.60 -11.68 -8.87
N HIS A 51 23.20 -10.73 -8.14
CA HIS A 51 24.60 -10.83 -7.73
C HIS A 51 24.85 -12.02 -6.79
N LEU A 52 23.90 -12.34 -5.91
CA LEU A 52 24.00 -13.53 -5.06
C LEU A 52 24.09 -14.81 -5.92
N VAL A 53 23.29 -14.94 -6.97
CA VAL A 53 23.35 -16.10 -7.88
C VAL A 53 24.70 -16.18 -8.61
N GLU A 54 25.27 -15.04 -9.01
CA GLU A 54 26.60 -14.98 -9.61
C GLU A 54 27.69 -15.38 -8.60
N HIS A 55 27.63 -14.84 -7.38
CA HIS A 55 28.55 -15.18 -6.29
C HIS A 55 28.49 -16.65 -5.91
N LEU A 56 27.31 -17.26 -5.88
CA LEU A 56 27.14 -18.70 -5.61
C LEU A 56 27.78 -19.57 -6.69
N ALA A 57 27.86 -19.09 -7.94
CA ALA A 57 28.54 -19.80 -9.02
C ALA A 57 30.06 -19.78 -8.85
N ASP A 58 30.60 -18.64 -8.41
CA ASP A 58 32.04 -18.41 -8.35
C ASP A 58 32.67 -18.87 -7.03
N GLN A 59 31.98 -18.62 -5.91
CA GLN A 59 32.52 -18.78 -4.55
C GLN A 59 31.76 -19.83 -3.72
N GLY A 60 30.57 -20.25 -4.18
CA GLY A 60 29.69 -21.12 -3.41
C GLY A 60 29.16 -20.46 -2.14
N VAL A 61 28.81 -21.27 -1.15
CA VAL A 61 28.18 -20.78 0.10
C VAL A 61 29.25 -20.34 1.09
N ASP A 62 29.50 -19.04 1.14
CA ASP A 62 30.37 -18.41 2.13
C ASP A 62 29.58 -17.47 3.07
N ASN A 63 30.28 -16.77 3.96
CA ASN A 63 29.63 -15.86 4.89
C ASN A 63 28.99 -14.64 4.21
N VAL A 64 29.45 -14.24 3.01
CA VAL A 64 28.83 -13.16 2.24
C VAL A 64 27.49 -13.65 1.69
N ALA A 65 27.48 -14.78 0.98
CA ALA A 65 26.28 -15.40 0.42
C ALA A 65 25.19 -15.61 1.47
N ARG A 66 25.57 -16.15 2.64
CA ARG A 66 24.65 -16.41 3.75
C ARG A 66 23.94 -15.14 4.25
N ARG A 67 24.71 -14.05 4.44
CA ARG A 67 24.16 -12.78 4.92
C ARG A 67 23.24 -12.15 3.89
N GLU A 68 23.66 -12.14 2.64
CA GLU A 68 22.88 -11.57 1.54
C GLU A 68 21.57 -12.33 1.33
N ALA A 69 21.63 -13.66 1.28
CA ALA A 69 20.44 -14.51 1.21
C ALA A 69 19.46 -14.25 2.35
N LYS A 70 19.95 -14.11 3.59
CA LYS A 70 19.10 -13.77 4.75
C LYS A 70 18.41 -12.42 4.59
N THR A 71 19.13 -11.40 4.12
CA THR A 71 18.56 -10.07 3.87
C THR A 71 17.52 -10.10 2.76
N ILE A 72 17.79 -10.79 1.65
CA ILE A 72 16.85 -10.92 0.53
C ILE A 72 15.59 -11.66 0.97
N CYS A 73 15.72 -12.81 1.64
CA CYS A 73 14.58 -13.58 2.15
C CYS A 73 13.74 -12.74 3.13
N GLY A 74 14.38 -11.99 4.02
CA GLY A 74 13.69 -11.11 4.95
C GLY A 74 12.91 -9.99 4.25
N PHE A 75 13.43 -9.45 3.15
CA PHE A 75 12.74 -8.43 2.36
C PHE A 75 11.49 -8.96 1.68
N PHE A 76 11.60 -10.06 0.92
CA PHE A 76 10.45 -10.58 0.18
C PHE A 76 9.38 -11.20 1.08
N ALA A 77 9.77 -11.87 2.17
CA ALA A 77 8.82 -12.46 3.10
C ALA A 77 8.00 -11.44 3.90
N ASN A 78 8.47 -10.18 4.00
CA ASN A 78 7.84 -9.16 4.85
C ASN A 78 7.51 -7.88 4.05
N THR A 79 8.53 -7.16 3.59
CA THR A 79 8.38 -5.84 2.99
C THR A 79 7.65 -5.89 1.64
N ALA A 80 8.06 -6.78 0.74
CA ALA A 80 7.40 -6.91 -0.57
C ALA A 80 5.94 -7.37 -0.43
N ARG A 81 5.69 -8.38 0.40
CA ARG A 81 4.34 -8.87 0.66
C ARG A 81 3.42 -7.81 1.29
N GLN A 82 3.93 -7.01 2.24
CA GLN A 82 3.15 -5.93 2.83
C GLN A 82 2.84 -4.83 1.81
N HIS A 83 3.79 -4.54 0.92
CA HIS A 83 3.61 -3.55 -0.13
C HIS A 83 2.46 -3.92 -1.09
N HIS A 84 2.43 -5.15 -1.61
CA HIS A 84 1.31 -5.62 -2.43
C HIS A 84 -0.03 -5.57 -1.66
N ALA A 85 -0.02 -5.96 -0.37
CA ALA A 85 -1.21 -5.91 0.47
C ALA A 85 -1.73 -4.46 0.67
N ASP A 86 -0.82 -3.50 0.81
CA ASP A 86 -1.16 -2.09 0.92
C ASP A 86 -1.77 -1.55 -0.38
N GLU A 87 -1.27 -1.97 -1.54
CA GLU A 87 -1.83 -1.57 -2.84
C GLU A 87 -3.23 -2.12 -3.06
N GLU A 88 -3.44 -3.40 -2.78
CA GLU A 88 -4.75 -4.05 -2.87
C GLU A 88 -5.78 -3.45 -1.90
N ALA A 89 -5.34 -3.04 -0.71
CA ALA A 89 -6.22 -2.47 0.29
C ALA A 89 -6.50 -0.97 0.07
N LEU A 90 -5.51 -0.21 -0.40
CA LEU A 90 -5.51 1.26 -0.33
C LEU A 90 -5.53 1.94 -1.70
N VAL A 91 -4.96 1.32 -2.74
CA VAL A 91 -4.80 1.94 -4.07
C VAL A 91 -5.84 1.40 -5.05
N PHE A 92 -5.82 0.10 -5.29
CA PHE A 92 -6.63 -0.55 -6.32
C PHE A 92 -8.15 -0.38 -6.17
N PRO A 93 -8.76 -0.39 -4.96
CA PRO A 93 -10.20 -0.35 -4.84
C PRO A 93 -10.84 0.92 -5.40
N ALA A 94 -10.16 2.08 -5.32
CA ALA A 94 -10.67 3.32 -5.87
C ALA A 94 -10.67 3.30 -7.41
N LEU A 95 -9.58 2.79 -8.00
CA LEU A 95 -9.38 2.70 -9.44
C LEU A 95 -10.39 1.76 -10.10
N VAL A 96 -10.66 0.61 -9.48
CA VAL A 96 -11.60 -0.40 -10.01
C VAL A 96 -13.05 0.10 -10.00
N ARG A 97 -13.40 1.02 -9.09
CA ARG A 97 -14.75 1.64 -9.07
C ARG A 97 -14.91 2.74 -10.14
N GLY A 98 -13.83 3.11 -10.82
CA GLY A 98 -13.85 4.08 -11.91
C GLY A 98 -14.61 3.58 -13.14
N ALA A 99 -14.91 4.49 -14.07
CA ALA A 99 -15.63 4.17 -15.30
C ALA A 99 -14.71 3.80 -16.48
N ASP A 100 -13.38 3.88 -16.32
CA ASP A 100 -12.43 3.56 -17.38
C ASP A 100 -12.13 2.04 -17.39
N PRO A 101 -12.66 1.27 -18.36
CA PRO A 101 -12.48 -0.17 -18.41
C PRO A 101 -11.02 -0.59 -18.67
N ILE A 102 -10.22 0.25 -19.32
CA ILE A 102 -8.80 -0.06 -19.59
C ILE A 102 -8.00 0.03 -18.29
N LEU A 103 -8.23 1.07 -17.49
CA LEU A 103 -7.62 1.20 -16.17
C LEU A 103 -8.00 0.02 -15.26
N VAL A 104 -9.28 -0.38 -15.26
CA VAL A 104 -9.76 -1.55 -14.49
C VAL A 104 -9.00 -2.81 -14.92
N GLN A 105 -8.83 -3.03 -16.23
CA GLN A 105 -8.09 -4.18 -16.74
C GLN A 105 -6.62 -4.19 -16.28
N HIS A 106 -5.95 -3.02 -16.26
CA HIS A 106 -4.58 -2.93 -15.76
C HIS A 106 -4.48 -3.24 -14.26
N VAL A 107 -5.43 -2.80 -13.45
CA VAL A 107 -5.46 -3.15 -12.02
C VAL A 107 -5.67 -4.65 -11.82
N LEU A 108 -6.60 -5.27 -12.56
CA LEU A 108 -6.82 -6.71 -12.49
C LEU A 108 -5.59 -7.51 -12.92
N ARG A 109 -4.85 -7.02 -13.92
CA ARG A 109 -3.54 -7.60 -14.31
C ARG A 109 -2.56 -7.52 -13.14
N LEU A 110 -2.41 -6.38 -12.48
CA LEU A 110 -1.46 -6.24 -11.37
C LEU A 110 -1.80 -7.14 -10.19
N GLN A 111 -3.09 -7.31 -9.87
CA GLN A 111 -3.51 -8.28 -8.85
C GLN A 111 -3.14 -9.72 -9.25
N GLN A 112 -3.21 -10.04 -10.54
CA GLN A 112 -2.75 -11.33 -11.03
C GLN A 112 -1.22 -11.45 -10.93
N ASP A 113 -0.49 -10.41 -11.29
CA ASP A 113 0.97 -10.34 -11.18
C ASP A 113 1.41 -10.52 -9.72
N HIS A 114 0.71 -9.97 -8.72
CA HIS A 114 0.97 -10.25 -7.30
C HIS A 114 0.90 -11.74 -6.96
N GLY A 115 -0.09 -12.44 -7.52
CA GLY A 115 -0.23 -13.89 -7.35
C GLY A 115 0.95 -14.65 -7.95
N TRP A 116 1.33 -14.30 -9.18
CA TRP A 116 2.49 -14.90 -9.85
C TRP A 116 3.80 -14.62 -9.12
N LEU A 117 4.00 -13.39 -8.63
CA LEU A 117 5.16 -13.01 -7.84
C LEU A 117 5.25 -13.79 -6.52
N GLU A 118 4.12 -14.05 -5.85
CA GLU A 118 4.11 -14.89 -4.65
C GLU A 118 4.43 -16.35 -4.99
N GLU A 119 3.90 -16.90 -6.09
CA GLU A 119 4.22 -18.26 -6.54
C GLU A 119 5.69 -18.42 -6.91
N ASP A 120 6.24 -17.52 -7.73
CA ASP A 120 7.67 -17.49 -8.07
C ASP A 120 8.54 -17.41 -6.80
N TRP A 121 8.14 -16.58 -5.83
CA TRP A 121 8.85 -16.48 -4.57
C TRP A 121 8.80 -17.78 -3.76
N LEU A 122 7.66 -18.48 -3.72
CA LEU A 122 7.55 -19.78 -3.02
C LEU A 122 8.43 -20.86 -3.65
N GLU A 123 8.74 -20.77 -4.95
CA GLU A 123 9.69 -21.67 -5.63
C GLU A 123 11.15 -21.31 -5.32
N LEU A 124 11.48 -20.01 -5.26
CA LEU A 124 12.84 -19.52 -5.01
C LEU A 124 13.26 -19.60 -3.53
N ALA A 125 12.34 -19.28 -2.62
CA ALA A 125 12.62 -19.07 -1.20
C ALA A 125 13.29 -20.29 -0.51
N PRO A 126 12.90 -21.56 -0.76
CA PRO A 126 13.55 -22.69 -0.10
C PRO A 126 15.05 -22.78 -0.41
N GLN A 127 15.45 -22.55 -1.66
CA GLN A 127 16.86 -22.60 -2.08
C GLN A 127 17.66 -21.45 -1.48
N LEU A 128 17.10 -20.24 -1.45
CA LEU A 128 17.74 -19.08 -0.83
C LEU A 128 17.83 -19.23 0.69
N HIS A 129 16.84 -19.86 1.33
CA HIS A 129 16.92 -20.18 2.75
C HIS A 129 18.01 -21.22 3.05
N ALA A 130 18.19 -22.21 2.18
CA ALA A 130 19.32 -23.14 2.25
C ALA A 130 20.65 -22.39 2.31
N VAL A 131 20.86 -21.47 1.37
CA VAL A 131 22.06 -20.63 1.29
C VAL A 131 22.21 -19.81 2.57
N ALA A 132 21.14 -19.20 3.08
CA ALA A 132 21.19 -18.41 4.33
C ALA A 132 21.67 -19.25 5.53
N GLU A 133 21.21 -20.49 5.63
CA GLU A 133 21.58 -21.42 6.69
C GLU A 133 22.96 -22.07 6.48
N GLY A 134 23.59 -21.87 5.32
CA GLY A 134 24.93 -22.39 5.00
C GLY A 134 24.92 -23.72 4.27
N TYR A 135 23.77 -24.14 3.74
CA TYR A 135 23.63 -25.36 2.95
C TYR A 135 23.77 -25.07 1.44
N SER A 136 24.30 -26.05 0.71
CA SER A 136 24.62 -25.95 -0.71
C SER A 136 23.85 -26.93 -1.60
N TRP A 137 22.62 -27.29 -1.22
CA TRP A 137 21.77 -28.20 -2.00
C TRP A 137 20.89 -27.48 -3.03
N TYR A 138 21.07 -26.17 -3.21
CA TYR A 138 20.40 -25.41 -4.26
C TYR A 138 20.82 -25.89 -5.65
N GLU A 139 19.94 -25.73 -6.63
CA GLU A 139 20.20 -26.08 -8.01
C GLU A 139 20.49 -24.80 -8.79
N LEU A 140 21.77 -24.52 -9.05
CA LEU A 140 22.23 -23.21 -9.52
C LEU A 140 21.56 -22.77 -10.83
N ASP A 141 21.40 -23.68 -11.80
CA ASP A 141 20.79 -23.34 -13.09
C ASP A 141 19.30 -23.04 -12.97
N THR A 142 18.58 -23.83 -12.15
CA THR A 142 17.17 -23.61 -11.85
C THR A 142 16.98 -22.30 -11.09
N LEU A 143 17.80 -22.05 -10.06
CA LEU A 143 17.78 -20.82 -9.29
C LEU A 143 18.06 -19.60 -10.18
N ARG A 144 19.07 -19.68 -11.06
CA ARG A 144 19.40 -18.62 -12.02
C ARG A 144 18.24 -18.32 -12.97
N HIS A 145 17.59 -19.37 -13.49
CA HIS A 145 16.45 -19.20 -14.37
C HIS A 145 15.27 -18.54 -13.65
N GLY A 146 14.88 -19.07 -12.49
CA GLY A 146 13.76 -18.55 -11.71
C GLY A 146 13.99 -17.10 -11.26
N VAL A 147 15.21 -16.75 -10.80
CA VAL A 147 15.57 -15.36 -10.49
C VAL A 147 15.41 -14.46 -11.72
N GLY A 148 15.76 -14.93 -12.91
CA GLY A 148 15.56 -14.19 -14.16
C GLY A 148 14.09 -13.90 -14.47
N VAL A 149 13.22 -14.90 -14.33
CA VAL A 149 11.77 -14.78 -14.53
C VAL A 149 11.15 -13.82 -13.52
N PHE A 150 11.42 -14.04 -12.24
CA PHE A 150 10.93 -13.22 -11.13
C PHE A 150 11.35 -11.75 -11.26
N THR A 151 12.61 -11.52 -11.62
CA THR A 151 13.14 -10.16 -11.84
C THR A 151 12.45 -9.47 -13.01
N ALA A 152 12.24 -10.17 -14.13
CA ALA A 152 11.55 -9.63 -15.29
C ALA A 152 10.10 -9.26 -14.96
N LEU A 153 9.39 -10.11 -14.22
CA LEU A 153 8.01 -9.85 -13.81
C LEU A 153 7.92 -8.60 -12.91
N TYR A 154 8.78 -8.45 -11.90
CA TYR A 154 8.80 -7.24 -11.07
C TYR A 154 9.10 -5.98 -11.88
N HIS A 155 10.02 -6.05 -12.85
CA HIS A 155 10.32 -4.89 -13.70
C HIS A 155 9.10 -4.42 -14.49
N GLU A 156 8.37 -5.34 -15.11
CA GLU A 156 7.17 -5.00 -15.87
C GLU A 156 6.04 -4.51 -14.97
N HIS A 157 5.89 -5.15 -13.81
CA HIS A 157 4.89 -4.83 -12.79
C HIS A 157 5.07 -3.40 -12.26
N ILE A 158 6.25 -3.10 -11.71
CA ILE A 158 6.59 -1.77 -11.17
C ILE A 158 6.48 -0.69 -12.27
N ALA A 159 6.93 -1.00 -13.49
CA ALA A 159 6.84 -0.04 -14.59
C ALA A 159 5.38 0.32 -14.93
N LEU A 160 4.45 -0.65 -14.90
CA LEU A 160 3.03 -0.38 -15.11
C LEU A 160 2.45 0.47 -13.97
N GLU A 161 2.84 0.19 -12.74
CA GLU A 161 2.37 0.93 -11.58
C GLU A 161 2.82 2.39 -11.59
N GLU A 162 4.11 2.62 -11.79
CA GLU A 162 4.71 3.95 -11.78
C GLU A 162 4.27 4.80 -12.99
N SER A 163 4.10 4.18 -14.16
CA SER A 163 3.76 4.92 -15.38
C SER A 163 2.28 5.24 -15.51
N LEU A 164 1.39 4.44 -14.89
CA LEU A 164 -0.05 4.56 -15.09
C LEU A 164 -0.85 4.61 -13.78
N ILE A 165 -0.69 3.60 -12.92
CA ILE A 165 -1.58 3.39 -11.77
C ILE A 165 -1.39 4.46 -10.70
N TYR A 166 -0.15 4.70 -10.28
CA TYR A 166 0.13 5.70 -9.24
C TYR A 166 -0.22 7.11 -9.70
N PRO A 167 0.09 7.55 -10.94
CA PRO A 167 -0.40 8.81 -11.47
C PRO A 167 -1.93 8.95 -11.40
N GLU A 168 -2.69 7.91 -11.77
CA GLU A 168 -4.15 7.95 -11.71
C GLU A 168 -4.68 7.96 -10.28
N ALA A 169 -4.08 7.17 -9.38
CA ALA A 169 -4.42 7.20 -7.96
C ALA A 169 -4.19 8.59 -7.35
N ARG A 170 -3.06 9.25 -7.68
CA ARG A 170 -2.77 10.63 -7.27
C ARG A 170 -3.82 11.61 -7.81
N ARG A 171 -4.22 11.48 -9.08
CA ARG A 171 -5.29 12.32 -9.68
C ARG A 171 -6.61 12.16 -8.93
N GLN A 172 -7.04 10.92 -8.69
CA GLN A 172 -8.32 10.67 -7.99
C GLN A 172 -8.31 11.23 -6.56
N LEU A 173 -7.22 11.00 -5.81
CA LEU A 173 -7.07 11.56 -4.46
C LEU A 173 -7.15 13.09 -4.45
N ALA A 174 -6.53 13.76 -5.44
CA ALA A 174 -6.60 15.21 -5.57
C ALA A 174 -8.02 15.70 -5.88
N HIS A 175 -8.73 15.03 -6.80
CA HIS A 175 -10.13 15.35 -7.12
C HIS A 175 -11.06 15.17 -5.91
N GLU A 176 -10.90 14.08 -5.16
CA GLU A 176 -11.69 13.83 -3.95
C GLU A 176 -11.42 14.87 -2.85
N ALA A 177 -10.15 15.26 -2.67
CA ALA A 177 -9.76 16.30 -1.73
C ALA A 177 -10.38 17.66 -2.10
N ALA A 178 -10.32 18.05 -3.38
CA ALA A 178 -10.92 19.28 -3.88
C ALA A 178 -12.46 19.28 -3.68
N ALA A 179 -13.14 18.20 -4.07
CA ALA A 179 -14.59 18.09 -3.93
C ALA A 179 -15.03 18.13 -2.45
N ARG A 180 -14.22 17.55 -1.56
CA ARG A 180 -14.43 17.60 -0.11
C ARG A 180 -14.25 19.00 0.46
N GLN A 181 -13.27 19.75 -0.04
CA GLN A 181 -13.06 21.15 0.35
C GLN A 181 -14.23 22.03 -0.11
N GLN A 182 -14.69 21.86 -1.36
CA GLN A 182 -15.83 22.61 -1.89
C GLN A 182 -17.09 22.40 -1.04
N ARG A 183 -17.41 21.15 -0.68
CA ARG A 183 -18.55 20.84 0.19
C ARG A 183 -18.46 21.51 1.57
N LEU A 184 -17.26 21.68 2.12
CA LEU A 184 -17.06 22.37 3.40
C LEU A 184 -17.29 23.89 3.26
N VAL A 185 -16.84 24.47 2.15
CA VAL A 185 -17.06 25.90 1.83
C VAL A 185 -18.55 26.16 1.67
N ASP A 186 -19.25 25.36 0.86
CA ASP A 186 -20.68 25.54 0.59
C ASP A 186 -21.54 25.42 1.87
N GLN A 187 -21.15 24.53 2.79
CA GLN A 187 -21.79 24.36 4.10
C GLN A 187 -21.48 25.50 5.08
N GLY A 188 -20.31 26.15 4.95
CA GLY A 188 -19.94 27.32 5.75
C GLY A 188 -20.63 28.61 5.29
N THR A 189 -20.85 28.78 3.98
CA THR A 189 -21.54 29.95 3.41
C THR A 189 -23.05 29.93 3.65
N ALA A 190 -23.67 28.75 3.77
CA ALA A 190 -25.10 28.62 4.08
C ALA A 190 -25.46 28.90 5.56
N GLY A 191 -24.47 29.13 6.43
CA GLY A 191 -24.65 29.24 7.88
C GLY A 191 -24.68 30.65 8.48
N SER A 192 -24.59 31.73 7.68
CA SER A 192 -24.82 33.11 8.17
C SER A 192 -26.20 33.61 7.76
N PRO A 193 -27.23 33.47 8.61
CA PRO A 193 -28.38 34.35 8.54
C PRO A 193 -27.97 35.70 9.15
N ASP A 194 -28.24 36.74 8.37
CA ASP A 194 -28.18 38.15 8.70
C ASP A 194 -28.70 38.41 10.13
N ALA A 195 -27.86 39.02 10.97
CA ALA A 195 -28.27 39.55 12.27
C ALA A 195 -28.89 40.93 12.03
N GLY A 196 -30.17 40.92 11.65
CA GLY A 196 -31.08 42.07 11.69
C GLY A 196 -31.82 42.16 13.02
#